data_AF-W7I4G1-F1
#
_entry.id   AF-W7I4G1-F1
#
_cell.length_a   1.000
_cell.length_b   1.000
_cell.length_c   1.000
_cell.angle_alpha   90.00
_cell.angle_beta   90.00
_cell.angle_gamma   90.00
#
_symmetry.space_group_name_H-M   'P 1'
#
loop_
_entity.id
_entity.type
_entity.pdbx_description
1 polymer ?
#
loop_
_entity_poly.entity_id
_entity_poly.type
_entity_poly.pdbx_seq_one_letter_code
_entity_poly.pdbx_strand_id
1 'polypeptide(L)'
;MSISPLHRSVLFSRVHAATTASTTIAAAISPRPSILPSIRNALQSLLPAVQSRSYAKKRKRPQKDPKIRAIDYAFAHPLTPRPLKWSYMRTLRHWTIQQAWLLFKHQQKKERELELERQYNKMHEACEELKRVDERLFRIATDRKGVGTFPAEMRIPTDTPPRDGFNESWRRPKERVVKKGVKRR
;
A
#
# COMPACT_ATOMS: atom_id res chain seq x y z
N MET A 1 -16.93 -6.50 49.87
CA MET A 1 -15.61 -6.04 50.36
C MET A 1 -14.56 -7.09 50.04
N SER A 2 -13.71 -6.86 49.05
CA SER A 2 -12.24 -6.99 49.17
C SER A 2 -11.63 -6.57 47.84
N ILE A 3 -10.55 -5.82 47.94
CA ILE A 3 -9.89 -5.07 46.88
C ILE A 3 -8.52 -5.73 46.67
N SER A 4 -8.14 -5.90 45.39
CA SER A 4 -6.75 -5.84 44.86
C SER A 4 -5.81 -7.06 45.08
N PRO A 5 -4.56 -7.02 44.56
CA PRO A 5 -4.18 -6.89 43.14
C PRO A 5 -2.98 -7.82 42.79
N LEU A 6 -2.76 -8.24 41.54
CA LEU A 6 -1.38 -8.55 41.10
C LEU A 6 -1.15 -8.23 39.62
N HIS A 7 -0.42 -7.13 39.46
CA HIS A 7 0.54 -6.85 38.40
C HIS A 7 1.30 -8.10 37.92
N ARG A 8 1.37 -8.35 36.60
CA ARG A 8 2.60 -8.89 36.01
C ARG A 8 2.71 -8.61 34.50
N SER A 9 3.58 -7.66 34.21
CA SER A 9 4.47 -7.58 33.05
C SER A 9 4.59 -8.86 32.20
N VAL A 10 4.28 -8.75 30.90
CA VAL A 10 4.79 -9.68 29.89
C VAL A 10 5.96 -8.97 29.20
N LEU A 11 7.16 -9.25 29.72
CA LEU A 11 8.43 -8.93 29.07
C LEU A 11 8.68 -9.93 27.95
N PHE A 12 9.18 -9.39 26.84
CA PHE A 12 9.93 -10.10 25.81
C PHE A 12 11.03 -10.96 26.45
N SER A 13 11.07 -12.25 26.11
CA SER A 13 12.28 -13.07 26.22
C SER A 13 12.24 -14.17 25.16
N ARG A 14 12.78 -13.83 24.00
CA ARG A 14 13.47 -14.74 23.07
C ARG A 14 14.73 -15.23 23.78
N VAL A 15 15.01 -16.55 23.82
CA VAL A 15 16.20 -17.26 23.28
C VAL A 15 16.06 -18.79 23.57
N HIS A 16 16.37 -19.76 22.70
CA HIS A 16 17.65 -20.51 22.46
C HIS A 16 17.24 -21.84 21.74
N ALA A 17 18.05 -22.64 21.03
CA ALA A 17 19.43 -22.66 20.54
C ALA A 17 19.58 -23.92 19.64
N ALA A 18 20.60 -23.95 18.77
CA ALA A 18 21.37 -25.10 18.25
C ALA A 18 22.06 -24.65 16.94
N THR A 19 23.25 -25.04 16.51
CA THR A 19 24.37 -25.86 16.99
C THR A 19 25.44 -25.76 15.88
N THR A 20 26.69 -26.10 16.22
CA THR A 20 27.83 -26.53 15.38
C THR A 20 28.80 -25.51 14.74
N ALA A 21 30.07 -25.89 14.95
CA ALA A 21 31.27 -25.74 14.13
C ALA A 21 32.17 -24.51 14.35
N SER A 22 33.23 -24.77 15.11
CA SER A 22 34.47 -24.01 15.14
C SER A 22 35.14 -24.01 13.76
N THR A 23 35.45 -22.83 13.24
CA THR A 23 36.48 -22.64 12.21
C THR A 23 37.26 -21.41 12.61
N THR A 24 38.53 -21.62 12.97
CA THR A 24 39.50 -20.59 13.30
C THR A 24 39.95 -19.90 12.02
N ILE A 25 39.53 -18.66 11.83
CA ILE A 25 40.23 -17.71 10.94
C ILE A 25 40.66 -16.54 11.82
N ALA A 26 41.96 -16.54 12.14
CA ALA A 26 42.63 -15.40 12.72
C ALA A 26 42.67 -14.28 11.68
N ALA A 27 41.91 -13.21 11.90
CA ALA A 27 42.03 -11.96 11.16
C ALA A 27 42.46 -10.88 12.14
N ALA A 28 43.65 -10.34 11.90
CA ALA A 28 44.35 -9.35 12.71
C ALA A 28 43.48 -8.12 13.00
N ILE A 29 43.17 -7.90 14.28
CA ILE A 29 42.65 -6.63 14.76
C ILE A 29 43.84 -5.67 14.83
N SER A 30 44.06 -4.94 13.74
CA SER A 30 44.87 -3.72 13.78
C SER A 30 44.19 -2.72 14.71
N PRO A 31 44.88 -2.12 15.69
CA PRO A 31 44.33 -1.01 16.46
C PRO A 31 44.20 0.18 15.50
N ARG A 32 42.98 0.44 15.03
CA ARG A 32 42.68 1.61 14.21
C ARG A 32 43.04 2.86 15.02
N PRO A 33 44.06 3.64 14.64
CA PRO A 33 44.42 4.83 15.39
C PRO A 33 43.31 5.87 15.19
N SER A 34 42.58 6.17 16.26
CA SER A 34 41.66 7.29 16.33
C SER A 34 42.47 8.59 16.41
N ILE A 35 43.06 8.99 15.29
CA ILE A 35 43.57 10.35 15.09
C ILE A 35 42.43 11.14 14.48
N LEU A 36 41.59 11.72 15.35
CA LEU A 36 40.82 12.89 14.93
C LEU A 36 41.81 14.05 14.93
N PRO A 37 42.16 14.66 13.78
CA PRO A 37 42.83 15.94 13.83
C PRO A 37 41.92 16.90 14.59
N SER A 38 42.50 17.68 15.49
CA SER A 38 41.83 18.81 16.12
C SER A 38 41.42 19.80 15.03
N ILE A 39 40.19 19.66 14.52
CA ILE A 39 39.61 20.56 13.49
C ILE A 39 39.24 21.93 14.10
N ARG A 40 39.60 22.20 15.36
CA ARG A 40 39.27 23.48 16.02
C ARG A 40 39.93 24.70 15.36
N ASN A 41 41.01 24.55 14.61
CA ASN A 41 41.77 25.71 14.09
C ASN A 41 41.70 25.91 12.56
N ALA A 42 40.93 25.11 11.81
CA ALA A 42 40.81 25.25 10.34
C ALA A 42 39.46 25.86 9.88
N LEU A 43 38.54 26.17 10.80
CA LEU A 43 37.24 26.77 10.48
C LEU A 43 37.19 28.29 10.69
N GLN A 44 38.35 28.97 10.85
CA GLN A 44 38.39 30.42 10.90
C GLN A 44 38.58 31.08 9.52
N SER A 45 39.09 30.35 8.51
CA SER A 45 39.38 30.90 7.17
C SER A 45 38.35 30.56 6.08
N LEU A 46 37.32 29.76 6.41
CA LEU A 46 36.19 29.45 5.52
C LEU A 46 34.94 30.27 5.83
N LEU A 47 35.00 31.16 6.82
CA LEU A 47 33.97 32.16 7.03
C LEU A 47 34.11 33.21 5.91
N PRO A 48 33.11 33.41 5.05
CA PRO A 48 33.14 34.53 4.12
C PRO A 48 33.25 35.80 4.98
N ALA A 49 34.28 36.61 4.71
CA ALA A 49 34.39 37.93 5.28
C ALA A 49 33.04 38.62 5.15
N VAL A 50 32.52 39.14 6.27
CA VAL A 50 31.36 40.03 6.26
C VAL A 50 31.82 41.33 5.62
N GLN A 51 31.95 41.30 4.29
CA GLN A 51 31.96 42.51 3.50
C GLN A 51 30.56 43.09 3.63
N SER A 52 30.50 44.30 4.16
CA SER A 52 29.33 45.15 4.09
C SER A 52 28.76 45.04 2.69
N ARG A 53 27.47 44.70 2.64
CA ARG A 53 26.70 44.44 1.42
C ARG A 53 26.74 45.68 0.55
N SER A 54 27.71 45.76 -0.35
CA SER A 54 27.68 46.70 -1.46
C SER A 54 26.40 46.44 -2.26
N TYR A 55 25.85 47.49 -2.85
CA TYR A 55 24.60 47.51 -3.63
C TYR A 55 24.71 46.70 -4.94
N ALA A 56 25.22 45.47 -4.89
CA ALA A 56 25.22 44.53 -6.00
C ALA A 56 23.77 44.15 -6.32
N LYS A 57 23.26 44.64 -7.45
CA LYS A 57 21.93 44.34 -7.99
C LYS A 57 21.68 42.83 -7.92
N LYS A 58 20.66 42.42 -7.16
CA LYS A 58 20.19 41.03 -7.05
C LYS A 58 19.91 40.49 -8.46
N ARG A 59 20.79 39.64 -9.00
CA ARG A 59 20.58 39.01 -10.32
C ARG A 59 19.29 38.19 -10.26
N LYS A 60 18.37 38.41 -11.19
CA LYS A 60 17.15 37.60 -11.32
C LYS A 60 17.57 36.15 -11.57
N ARG A 61 17.08 35.21 -10.75
CA ARG A 61 17.29 33.79 -11.00
C ARG A 61 16.65 33.44 -12.36
N PRO A 62 17.27 32.56 -13.17
CA PRO A 62 16.65 32.14 -14.41
C PRO A 62 15.26 31.58 -14.13
N GLN A 63 14.29 31.93 -14.97
CA GLN A 63 12.92 31.45 -14.86
C GLN A 63 12.93 29.94 -15.09
N LYS A 64 12.79 29.16 -14.02
CA LYS A 64 12.74 27.70 -14.10
C LYS A 64 11.45 27.29 -14.81
N ASP A 65 11.53 26.31 -15.71
CA ASP A 65 10.38 25.83 -16.46
C ASP A 65 9.22 25.47 -15.52
N PRO A 66 7.96 25.84 -15.85
CA PRO A 66 6.81 25.58 -14.99
C PRO A 66 6.60 24.09 -14.76
N LYS A 67 6.95 23.24 -15.73
CA LYS A 67 6.91 21.79 -15.61
C LYS A 67 7.89 21.28 -14.55
N ILE A 68 9.15 21.76 -14.59
CA ILE A 68 10.14 21.35 -13.61
C ILE A 68 9.75 21.87 -12.23
N ARG A 69 9.20 23.08 -12.12
CA ARG A 69 8.65 23.60 -10.86
C ARG A 69 7.49 22.76 -10.32
N ALA A 70 6.58 22.28 -11.17
CA ALA A 70 5.48 21.42 -10.76
C ALA A 70 5.98 20.04 -10.28
N ILE A 71 6.96 19.48 -10.98
CA ILE A 71 7.66 18.26 -10.59
C ILE A 71 8.34 18.45 -9.23
N ASP A 72 9.17 19.49 -9.08
CA ASP A 72 9.87 19.79 -7.83
C ASP A 72 8.87 19.95 -6.67
N TYR A 73 7.75 20.62 -6.91
CA TYR A 73 6.71 20.85 -5.91
C TYR A 73 5.97 19.57 -5.52
N ALA A 74 5.75 18.65 -6.46
CA ALA A 74 5.14 17.34 -6.19
C ALA A 74 6.06 16.43 -5.38
N PHE A 75 7.38 16.44 -5.65
CA PHE A 75 8.36 15.62 -4.94
C PHE A 75 8.79 16.22 -3.59
N ALA A 76 8.93 17.53 -3.50
CA ALA A 76 9.41 18.23 -2.31
C ALA A 76 8.58 19.48 -2.06
N HIS A 77 7.40 19.28 -1.47
CA HIS A 77 6.51 20.38 -1.16
C HIS A 77 7.05 21.18 0.06
N PRO A 78 7.33 22.50 -0.07
CA PRO A 78 7.89 23.28 1.02
C PRO A 78 6.95 23.47 2.22
N LEU A 79 5.64 23.24 2.07
CA LEU A 79 4.70 23.18 3.21
C LEU A 79 4.41 21.75 3.68
N THR A 80 5.23 20.76 3.32
CA THR A 80 5.15 19.45 3.98
C THR A 80 5.41 19.63 5.48
N PRO A 81 4.44 19.29 6.36
CA PRO A 81 4.65 19.44 7.78
C PRO A 81 5.74 18.48 8.23
N ARG A 82 6.48 18.87 9.27
CA ARG A 82 7.43 17.96 9.91
C ARG A 82 6.69 16.73 10.45
N PRO A 83 7.35 15.56 10.51
CA PRO A 83 6.74 14.37 11.10
C PRO A 83 6.19 14.66 12.50
N LEU A 84 4.97 14.19 12.74
CA LEU A 84 4.25 14.45 13.98
C LEU A 84 4.94 13.73 15.15
N LYS A 85 5.30 14.48 16.20
CA LYS A 85 5.84 13.92 17.44
C LYS A 85 4.69 13.57 18.38
N TRP A 86 4.60 12.30 18.79
CA TRP A 86 3.58 11.84 19.74
C TRP A 86 4.15 11.69 21.15
N SER A 87 3.36 12.00 22.17
CA SER A 87 3.67 11.64 23.56
C SER A 87 3.45 10.14 23.80
N TYR A 88 4.06 9.59 24.85
CA TYR A 88 4.01 8.15 25.14
C TYR A 88 2.58 7.59 25.29
N MET A 89 1.70 8.25 26.07
CA MET A 89 0.30 7.81 26.18
C MET A 89 -0.45 7.86 24.84
N ARG A 90 -0.08 8.80 23.96
CA ARG A 90 -0.69 8.92 22.62
C ARG A 90 -0.16 7.87 21.65
N THR A 91 1.13 7.53 21.70
CA THR A 91 1.70 6.44 20.88
C THR A 91 1.04 5.12 21.21
N LEU A 92 0.85 4.81 22.50
CA LEU A 92 0.16 3.61 22.94
C LEU A 92 -1.29 3.56 22.43
N ARG A 93 -2.07 4.63 22.61
CA ARG A 93 -3.45 4.69 22.12
C ARG A 93 -3.52 4.52 20.61
N HIS A 94 -2.64 5.20 19.86
CA HIS A 94 -2.57 5.07 18.41
C HIS A 94 -2.24 3.62 18.01
N TRP A 95 -1.29 2.99 18.69
CA TRP A 95 -0.93 1.59 18.46
C TRP A 95 -2.13 0.66 18.71
N THR A 96 -2.82 0.79 19.85
CA THR A 96 -3.98 -0.05 20.18
C THR A 96 -5.11 0.09 19.15
N ILE A 97 -5.46 1.32 18.76
CA ILE A 97 -6.49 1.56 17.74
C ILE A 97 -6.07 0.93 16.40
N GLN A 98 -4.80 1.09 16.02
CA GLN A 98 -4.28 0.52 14.78
C GLN A 98 -4.31 -1.01 14.81
N GLN A 99 -3.93 -1.64 15.93
CA GLN A 99 -3.98 -3.10 16.05
C GLN A 99 -5.43 -3.61 16.01
N ALA A 100 -6.35 -2.97 16.71
CA ALA A 100 -7.78 -3.32 16.66
C ALA A 100 -8.33 -3.24 15.22
N TRP A 101 -7.96 -2.20 14.47
CA TRP A 101 -8.33 -2.07 13.06
C TRP A 101 -7.72 -3.17 12.18
N LEU A 102 -6.45 -3.54 12.40
CA LEU A 102 -5.82 -4.62 11.65
C LEU A 102 -6.47 -5.97 11.93
N LEU A 103 -6.81 -6.25 13.19
CA LEU A 103 -7.55 -7.45 13.59
C LEU A 103 -8.93 -7.49 12.92
N PHE A 104 -9.68 -6.39 12.95
CA PHE A 104 -10.97 -6.27 12.27
C PHE A 104 -10.84 -6.53 10.76
N LYS A 105 -9.87 -5.91 10.08
CA LYS A 105 -9.63 -6.16 8.65
C LYS A 105 -9.24 -7.61 8.35
N HIS A 106 -8.48 -8.25 9.24
CA HIS A 106 -8.11 -9.66 9.09
C HIS A 106 -9.34 -10.56 9.19
N GLN A 107 -10.22 -10.31 10.17
CA GLN A 107 -11.49 -11.03 10.31
C GLN A 107 -12.36 -10.84 9.06
N GLN A 108 -12.54 -9.61 8.58
CA GLN A 108 -13.29 -9.29 7.35
C GLN A 108 -12.73 -10.00 6.11
N LYS A 109 -11.40 -10.11 6.00
CA LYS A 109 -10.77 -10.85 4.90
C LYS A 109 -11.05 -12.35 5.01
N LYS A 110 -10.88 -12.92 6.21
CA LYS A 110 -11.13 -14.34 6.49
C LYS A 110 -12.59 -14.72 6.20
N GLU A 111 -13.54 -13.90 6.62
CA GLU A 111 -14.97 -14.11 6.36
C GLU A 111 -15.25 -14.14 4.85
N ARG A 112 -14.66 -13.21 4.09
CA ARG A 112 -14.82 -13.17 2.63
C ARG A 112 -14.21 -14.40 1.95
N GLU A 113 -13.06 -14.87 2.41
CA GLU A 113 -12.40 -16.08 1.90
C GLU A 113 -13.24 -17.33 2.20
N LEU A 114 -13.74 -17.48 3.43
CA LEU A 114 -14.63 -18.59 3.81
C LEU A 114 -15.92 -18.60 2.98
N GLU A 115 -16.48 -17.42 2.68
CA GLU A 115 -17.68 -17.33 1.85
C GLU A 115 -17.39 -17.72 0.38
N LEU A 116 -16.25 -17.29 -0.17
CA LEU A 116 -15.82 -17.72 -1.50
C LEU A 116 -15.58 -19.24 -1.56
N GLU A 117 -14.99 -19.83 -0.51
CA GLU A 117 -14.81 -21.27 -0.39
C GLU A 117 -16.17 -21.99 -0.36
N ARG A 118 -17.16 -21.48 0.39
CA ARG A 118 -18.52 -22.04 0.41
C ARG A 118 -19.16 -22.00 -0.97
N GLN A 119 -19.09 -20.86 -1.66
CA GLN A 119 -19.63 -20.70 -3.01
C GLN A 119 -18.97 -21.66 -4.01
N TYR A 120 -17.64 -21.78 -3.94
CA TYR A 120 -16.89 -22.71 -4.77
C TYR A 120 -17.29 -24.17 -4.49
N ASN A 121 -17.35 -24.57 -3.22
CA ASN A 121 -17.71 -25.93 -2.83
C ASN A 121 -19.14 -26.28 -3.31
N LYS A 122 -20.08 -25.34 -3.23
CA LYS A 122 -21.44 -25.53 -3.74
C LYS A 122 -21.51 -25.62 -5.26
N MET A 123 -20.78 -24.78 -5.97
CA MET A 123 -20.65 -24.87 -7.42
C MET A 123 -20.02 -26.20 -7.84
N HIS A 124 -18.99 -26.66 -7.12
CA HIS A 124 -18.33 -27.93 -7.36
C HIS A 124 -19.28 -29.13 -7.14
N GLU A 125 -20.00 -29.16 -6.01
CA GLU A 125 -21.00 -30.18 -5.70
C GLU A 125 -22.05 -30.28 -6.82
N ALA A 126 -22.61 -29.15 -7.26
CA ALA A 126 -23.59 -29.10 -8.35
C ALA A 126 -23.03 -29.61 -9.69
N CYS A 127 -21.78 -29.27 -10.02
CA CYS A 127 -21.11 -29.76 -11.23
C CYS A 127 -20.84 -31.26 -11.18
N GLU A 128 -20.45 -31.80 -10.03
CA GLU A 128 -20.26 -33.25 -9.83
C GLU A 128 -21.59 -34.00 -9.97
N GLU A 129 -22.68 -33.48 -9.41
CA GLU A 129 -24.01 -34.07 -9.63
C GLU A 129 -24.43 -34.01 -11.10
N LEU A 130 -24.22 -32.88 -11.79
CA LEU A 130 -24.53 -32.75 -13.21
C LEU A 130 -23.75 -33.76 -14.05
N LYS A 131 -22.48 -33.99 -13.72
CA LYS A 131 -21.62 -34.97 -14.40
C LYS A 131 -22.11 -36.41 -14.21
N ARG A 132 -22.69 -36.73 -13.04
CA ARG A 132 -23.31 -38.04 -12.79
C ARG A 132 -24.59 -38.24 -13.60
N VAL A 133 -25.38 -37.18 -13.79
CA VAL A 133 -26.67 -37.24 -14.49
C VAL A 133 -26.52 -37.19 -16.01
N ASP A 134 -25.79 -36.20 -16.55
CA ASP A 134 -25.59 -36.03 -18.00
C ASP A 134 -24.21 -35.39 -18.33
N GLU A 135 -23.34 -36.21 -18.92
CA GLU A 135 -22.00 -35.80 -19.35
C GLU A 135 -22.02 -34.72 -20.46
N ARG A 136 -23.02 -34.72 -21.34
CA ARG A 136 -23.13 -33.74 -22.44
C ARG A 136 -23.37 -32.34 -21.89
N LEU A 137 -24.27 -32.20 -20.92
CA LEU A 137 -24.58 -30.93 -20.28
C LEU A 137 -23.40 -30.41 -19.46
N PHE A 138 -22.70 -31.30 -18.73
CA PHE A 138 -21.48 -30.95 -18.02
C PHE A 138 -20.41 -30.35 -18.95
N ARG A 139 -20.20 -30.95 -20.12
CA ARG A 139 -19.25 -30.43 -21.13
C ARG A 139 -19.64 -29.04 -21.64
N ILE A 140 -20.94 -28.78 -21.85
CA ILE A 140 -21.41 -27.46 -22.28
C ILE A 140 -21.26 -26.41 -21.16
N ALA A 141 -21.54 -26.78 -19.91
CA ALA A 141 -21.42 -25.86 -18.77
C ALA A 141 -19.97 -25.49 -18.44
N THR A 142 -19.03 -26.41 -18.68
CA THR A 142 -17.59 -26.21 -18.44
C THR A 142 -16.84 -25.57 -19.62
N ASP A 143 -17.49 -25.47 -20.78
CA ASP A 143 -16.92 -24.83 -21.97
C ASP A 143 -16.65 -23.33 -21.70
N ARG A 144 -15.40 -22.90 -21.83
CA ARG A 144 -14.97 -21.49 -21.61
C ARG A 144 -15.33 -20.53 -22.76
N LYS A 145 -16.21 -20.93 -23.67
CA LYS A 145 -16.50 -20.13 -24.87
C LYS A 145 -17.36 -18.93 -24.50
N GLY A 146 -16.89 -17.73 -24.87
CA GLY A 146 -17.67 -16.51 -24.69
C GLY A 146 -17.78 -16.02 -23.24
N VAL A 147 -16.81 -16.32 -22.37
CA VAL A 147 -16.73 -15.71 -21.03
C VAL A 147 -16.67 -14.19 -21.20
N GLY A 148 -17.81 -13.54 -20.96
CA GLY A 148 -18.01 -12.12 -21.17
C GLY A 148 -17.37 -11.27 -20.07
N THR A 149 -17.14 -9.99 -20.38
CA THR A 149 -16.88 -8.98 -19.36
C THR A 149 -18.19 -8.56 -18.71
N PHE A 150 -18.12 -8.08 -17.47
CA PHE A 150 -19.26 -7.47 -16.80
C PHE A 150 -19.90 -6.36 -17.66
N PRO A 151 -21.24 -6.31 -17.78
CA PRO A 151 -21.92 -5.25 -18.52
C PRO A 151 -21.62 -3.87 -17.92
N ALA A 152 -21.40 -2.86 -18.78
CA ALA A 152 -21.11 -1.49 -18.35
C ALA A 152 -22.25 -0.82 -17.56
N GLU A 153 -23.47 -1.35 -17.66
CA GLU A 153 -24.64 -0.90 -16.92
C GLU A 153 -24.58 -1.29 -15.42
N MET A 154 -23.78 -2.30 -15.06
CA MET A 154 -23.57 -2.71 -13.67
C MET A 154 -22.62 -1.71 -12.98
N ARG A 155 -23.21 -0.75 -12.27
CA ARG A 155 -22.50 0.36 -11.62
C ARG A 155 -21.92 -0.02 -10.26
N ILE A 156 -20.83 0.65 -9.88
CA ILE A 156 -20.28 0.61 -8.52
C ILE A 156 -21.26 1.33 -7.58
N PRO A 157 -21.54 0.78 -6.37
CA PRO A 157 -22.42 1.43 -5.40
C PRO A 157 -21.95 2.86 -5.04
N THR A 158 -22.90 3.79 -4.98
CA THR A 158 -22.68 5.19 -4.55
C THR A 158 -23.24 5.41 -3.14
N ASP A 159 -22.72 6.40 -2.41
CA ASP A 159 -23.14 6.70 -1.03
C ASP A 159 -24.61 7.14 -0.94
N THR A 160 -25.04 8.00 -1.86
CA THR A 160 -26.46 8.38 -2.02
C THR A 160 -27.00 7.77 -3.32
N PRO A 161 -28.22 7.20 -3.32
CA PRO A 161 -28.84 6.69 -4.55
C PRO A 161 -29.15 7.83 -5.52
N PRO A 162 -29.18 7.56 -6.84
CA PRO A 162 -29.59 8.55 -7.83
C PRO A 162 -31.08 8.90 -7.69
N ARG A 163 -31.47 10.10 -8.14
CA ARG A 163 -32.87 10.57 -8.10
C ARG A 163 -33.85 9.59 -8.74
N ASP A 164 -33.45 9.02 -9.87
CA ASP A 164 -34.30 8.11 -10.65
C ASP A 164 -34.10 6.63 -10.27
N GLY A 165 -33.42 6.33 -9.15
CA GLY A 165 -33.30 5.00 -8.55
C GLY A 165 -32.96 3.87 -9.53
N PHE A 166 -34.00 3.14 -9.96
CA PHE A 166 -33.95 2.04 -10.92
C PHE A 166 -34.68 2.38 -12.23
N ASN A 167 -34.14 1.92 -13.37
CA ASN A 167 -34.74 2.18 -14.68
C ASN A 167 -35.76 1.09 -15.06
N GLU A 168 -37.05 1.35 -14.83
CA GLU A 168 -38.15 0.47 -15.23
C GLU A 168 -38.33 0.40 -16.76
N SER A 169 -37.92 1.45 -17.49
CA SER A 169 -38.05 1.56 -18.93
C SER A 169 -36.92 0.89 -19.73
N TRP A 170 -36.08 0.08 -19.07
CA TRP A 170 -34.92 -0.56 -19.68
C TRP A 170 -35.29 -1.37 -20.93
N ARG A 171 -34.45 -1.29 -21.97
CA ARG A 171 -34.58 -2.03 -23.24
C ARG A 171 -33.21 -2.47 -23.71
N ARG A 172 -33.13 -3.68 -24.30
CA ARG A 172 -31.89 -4.20 -24.90
C ARG A 172 -31.37 -3.21 -25.96
N PRO A 173 -30.14 -2.68 -25.84
CA PRO A 173 -29.55 -1.82 -26.86
C PRO A 173 -29.48 -2.54 -28.20
N LYS A 174 -29.84 -1.86 -29.30
CA LYS A 174 -29.68 -2.40 -30.65
C LYS A 174 -28.19 -2.54 -30.94
N GLU A 175 -27.77 -3.73 -31.39
CA GLU A 175 -26.37 -4.03 -31.68
C GLU A 175 -25.84 -3.06 -32.75
N ARG A 176 -24.73 -2.38 -32.48
CA ARG A 176 -24.03 -1.60 -33.51
C ARG A 176 -23.32 -2.58 -34.43
N VAL A 177 -23.90 -2.87 -35.58
CA VAL A 177 -23.22 -3.61 -36.65
C VAL A 177 -22.02 -2.78 -37.10
N VAL A 178 -20.82 -3.16 -36.67
CA VAL A 178 -19.57 -2.55 -37.15
C VAL A 178 -19.43 -2.96 -38.62
N LYS A 179 -19.81 -2.07 -39.55
CA LYS A 179 -19.54 -2.28 -40.97
C LYS A 179 -18.02 -2.33 -41.14
N LYS A 180 -17.45 -3.53 -41.29
CA LYS A 180 -16.04 -3.70 -41.67
C LYS A 180 -15.85 -3.01 -43.02
N GLY A 181 -15.18 -1.86 -43.01
CA GLY A 181 -14.85 -1.12 -44.22
C GLY A 181 -13.98 -1.99 -45.13
N VAL A 182 -14.47 -2.31 -46.31
CA VAL A 182 -13.69 -2.95 -47.37
C VAL A 182 -12.61 -1.96 -47.80
N LYS A 183 -11.36 -2.22 -47.42
CA LYS A 183 -10.20 -1.42 -47.80
C LYS A 183 -9.98 -1.61 -49.30
N ARG A 184 -10.44 -0.64 -50.11
CA ARG A 184 -10.15 -0.61 -51.55
C ARG A 184 -8.64 -0.40 -51.73
N ARG A 185 -8.04 -1.32 -52.49
CA ARG A 185 -6.63 -1.28 -52.90
C ARG A 185 -6.43 -0.21 -53.96
#